data_AF-A0A951J107-F1
#
_entry.id   AF-A0A951J107-F1
#
_cell.length_a   1.000
_cell.length_b   1.000
_cell.length_c   1.000
_cell.angle_alpha   90.00
_cell.angle_beta   90.00
_cell.angle_gamma   90.00
#
_symmetry.space_group_name_H-M   'P 1'
#
loop_
_entity.id
_entity.type
_entity.pdbx_description
1 polymer ?
#
loop_
_entity_poly.entity_id
_entity_poly.type
_entity_poly.pdbx_seq_one_letter_code
_entity_poly.pdbx_strand_id
1 'polypeptide(L)'
;METQYKRCGLRIKKSVRDNGLILLLSLFLSVPGLAQDYHWKWHKKGGGAYGMILDKSYWYNRRLFETILDIKIDAQNNVYLLGVIGYPDAQFDGNPVKEYNRPFGGNQHTDVFLAALNCEGTVLWTKGIGGYSWDYAYNLGLDANGGLYVGMLVDNFESMLPFGPFQYTKEPPHFDDDVRMDYSRGLDPDIPNVNFKTMVLAKYQADNGRLLWHRFPQGEVTRALGLSQIGDVYTEANGTTHWFVGFLPGTHLDGQITVEAPEIEPERHYQWYIIRYDSEGNYVSHTFLDFRNLQTIERVRFTYDPLIERYYIGGVCWDSFEVISYGDEVLLKSMYVLALDKAGNKLWSHDMAGGILAEIKTDEQSNVYLSGMGSAKFNDLPYVNSFVGLEFPEVNGDVLPYILKLNTKGQLLWGTAAKSLSSTTSVYSSARALAFTASEVVAGITMDTELWGTIASGMIPNDGYLPDPYVGRFDKITGHCNALHRIKGPSGYHDGLTAIAVDRDQNILVGGHFSGSLFVDDPHVPRMTPIFYSGIPDFFVAKLAAWNCGENMSTPTFKTIEEVVLYPNPTSDKVYWQSDRLWKYYEVYDLQARIVAKGHIQLQEVSLAHLASGQYILALLDYDGHKVTQKILVK
;
A
#
# COMPACT_ATOMS: atom_id res chain seq x y z
N MET A 1 -34.75 26.32 59.41
CA MET A 1 -35.90 26.45 60.32
C MET A 1 -37.09 25.80 59.64
N GLU A 2 -37.15 24.48 59.66
CA GLU A 2 -37.93 23.68 60.62
C GLU A 2 -39.44 23.89 60.51
N THR A 3 -40.12 22.92 59.90
CA THR A 3 -41.24 22.24 60.57
C THR A 3 -41.47 20.87 59.92
N GLN A 4 -41.16 19.83 60.70
CA GLN A 4 -41.56 18.45 60.44
C GLN A 4 -43.07 18.27 60.69
N TYR A 5 -43.71 17.31 60.02
CA TYR A 5 -44.55 16.33 60.72
C TYR A 5 -44.56 14.98 59.97
N LYS A 6 -44.00 13.97 60.65
CA LYS A 6 -44.15 12.54 60.35
C LYS A 6 -45.60 12.11 60.64
N ARG A 7 -46.13 11.16 59.87
CA ARG A 7 -46.89 10.02 60.43
C ARG A 7 -46.79 8.79 59.52
N CYS A 8 -46.40 7.69 60.17
CA CYS A 8 -46.21 6.35 59.63
C CYS A 8 -47.48 5.53 59.91
N GLY A 9 -47.82 4.57 59.04
CA GLY A 9 -48.94 3.64 59.26
C GLY A 9 -48.91 2.47 58.28
N LEU A 10 -48.32 1.35 58.71
CA LEU A 10 -48.34 0.04 58.05
C LEU A 10 -49.65 -0.72 58.37
N ARG A 11 -50.29 -1.37 57.38
CA ARG A 11 -50.73 -2.81 57.44
C ARG A 11 -51.41 -3.34 56.16
N ILE A 12 -50.66 -4.19 55.44
CA ILE A 12 -50.91 -5.60 55.02
C ILE A 12 -52.19 -6.00 54.21
N LYS A 13 -51.89 -6.48 52.99
CA LYS A 13 -52.44 -7.55 52.11
C LYS A 13 -53.91 -7.51 51.63
N LYS A 14 -54.05 -7.42 50.30
CA LYS A 14 -54.92 -8.31 49.52
C LYS A 14 -54.22 -8.73 48.22
N SER A 15 -54.12 -10.04 48.05
CA SER A 15 -53.77 -10.75 46.82
C SER A 15 -54.90 -10.59 45.80
N VAL A 16 -54.57 -10.49 44.51
CA VAL A 16 -55.02 -11.37 43.40
C VAL A 16 -54.68 -10.71 42.06
N ARG A 17 -53.76 -11.37 41.36
CA ARG A 17 -53.66 -11.62 39.90
C ARG A 17 -53.93 -10.53 38.85
N ASP A 18 -52.92 -10.41 37.98
CA ASP A 18 -52.98 -10.50 36.51
C ASP A 18 -52.34 -9.34 35.73
N ASN A 19 -51.49 -9.77 34.78
CA ASN A 19 -50.89 -9.07 33.64
C ASN A 19 -49.62 -8.24 33.90
N GLY A 20 -48.51 -8.98 34.08
CA GLY A 20 -47.15 -8.45 33.92
C GLY A 20 -46.83 -8.16 32.46
N LEU A 21 -46.93 -6.89 32.07
CA LEU A 21 -46.23 -6.33 30.92
C LEU A 21 -44.80 -6.04 31.37
N ILE A 22 -43.86 -6.93 31.07
CA ILE A 22 -42.43 -6.70 31.34
C ILE A 22 -41.92 -5.73 30.27
N LEU A 23 -41.81 -4.45 30.63
CA LEU A 23 -41.00 -3.48 29.89
C LEU A 23 -39.53 -3.82 30.13
N LEU A 24 -38.91 -4.55 29.20
CA LEU A 24 -37.45 -4.68 29.13
C LEU A 24 -36.90 -3.35 28.62
N LEU A 25 -36.55 -2.44 29.53
CA LEU A 25 -35.64 -1.34 29.24
C LEU A 25 -34.27 -1.95 28.95
N SER A 26 -33.97 -2.19 27.67
CA SER A 26 -32.60 -2.34 27.20
C SER A 26 -31.91 -0.98 27.34
N LEU A 27 -31.19 -0.81 28.45
CA LEU A 27 -30.15 0.20 28.56
C LEU A 27 -29.10 -0.10 27.49
N PHE A 28 -29.25 0.54 26.32
CA PHE A 28 -28.10 0.84 25.46
C PHE A 28 -27.23 1.81 26.26
N LEU A 29 -26.34 1.25 27.08
CA LEU A 29 -25.08 1.93 27.39
C LEU A 29 -24.35 2.03 26.05
N SER A 30 -24.63 3.10 25.32
CA SER A 30 -23.68 3.64 24.36
C SER A 30 -22.42 3.92 25.16
N VAL A 31 -21.47 2.98 25.13
CA VAL A 31 -20.09 3.32 25.44
C VAL A 31 -19.76 4.44 24.45
N PRO A 32 -19.51 5.68 24.90
CA PRO A 32 -18.90 6.63 23.98
C PRO A 32 -17.61 5.96 23.54
N GLY A 33 -17.50 5.60 22.26
CA GLY A 33 -16.25 5.15 21.70
C GLY A 33 -15.23 6.22 22.06
N LEU A 34 -14.31 5.89 22.96
CA LEU A 34 -13.19 6.78 23.23
C LEU A 34 -12.49 6.91 21.88
N ALA A 35 -12.48 8.13 21.34
CA ALA A 35 -11.60 8.44 20.23
C ALA A 35 -10.21 7.97 20.65
N GLN A 36 -9.62 7.05 19.88
CA GLN A 36 -8.27 6.58 20.17
C GLN A 36 -7.32 7.76 19.94
N ASP A 37 -6.68 8.20 21.03
CA ASP A 37 -5.69 9.27 20.99
C ASP A 37 -4.36 8.69 20.51
N TYR A 38 -3.98 9.07 19.29
CA TYR A 38 -2.71 8.71 18.68
C TYR A 38 -1.68 9.81 18.90
N HIS A 39 -0.48 9.42 19.32
CA HIS A 39 0.66 10.33 19.47
C HIS A 39 1.93 9.76 18.86
N TRP A 40 2.85 10.64 18.46
CA TRP A 40 4.14 10.24 17.95
C TRP A 40 4.95 9.58 19.07
N LYS A 41 5.51 8.40 18.80
CA LYS A 41 6.31 7.63 19.78
C LYS A 41 7.80 7.78 19.55
N TRP A 42 8.19 7.70 18.29
CA TRP A 42 9.57 7.83 17.87
C TRP A 42 9.64 8.24 16.41
N HIS A 43 10.80 8.77 16.03
CA HIS A 43 11.17 9.00 14.64
C HIS A 43 12.65 8.64 14.44
N LYS A 44 13.01 8.46 13.17
CA LYS A 44 14.33 8.09 12.68
C LYS A 44 14.59 8.89 11.40
N LYS A 45 15.84 9.24 11.16
CA LYS A 45 16.28 9.97 9.96
C LYS A 45 17.45 9.27 9.30
N GLY A 46 17.58 9.44 7.99
CA GLY A 46 18.72 8.95 7.24
C GLY A 46 18.90 9.73 5.95
N GLY A 47 20.05 9.52 5.31
CA GLY A 47 20.48 10.26 4.14
C GLY A 47 22.01 10.34 4.04
N GLY A 48 22.48 10.87 2.92
CA GLY A 48 23.88 11.13 2.62
C GLY A 48 24.30 12.59 2.88
N ALA A 49 25.60 12.86 2.79
CA ALA A 49 26.18 14.17 3.09
C ALA A 49 26.01 15.19 1.98
N TYR A 50 25.93 14.73 0.73
CA TYR A 50 25.47 15.55 -0.37
C TYR A 50 24.08 15.07 -0.73
N GLY A 51 23.08 15.92 -0.46
CA GLY A 51 21.76 15.69 -1.01
C GLY A 51 21.78 15.96 -2.52
N MET A 52 20.89 15.30 -3.25
CA MET A 52 20.70 15.35 -4.72
C MET A 52 20.43 16.76 -5.31
N ILE A 53 20.53 16.92 -6.64
CA ILE A 53 20.54 18.18 -7.41
C ILE A 53 19.49 19.22 -6.93
N LEU A 54 19.62 20.51 -7.28
CA LEU A 54 18.67 21.63 -7.00
C LEU A 54 17.78 22.03 -8.20
N ASP A 55 16.83 21.22 -8.63
CA ASP A 55 15.74 21.63 -9.52
C ASP A 55 14.41 21.71 -8.76
N LYS A 56 13.67 22.80 -8.92
CA LYS A 56 12.38 23.04 -8.22
C LYS A 56 11.26 22.07 -8.67
N SER A 57 11.58 21.10 -9.52
CA SER A 57 10.74 20.07 -10.11
C SER A 57 10.61 18.78 -9.26
N TYR A 58 11.32 18.63 -8.14
CA TYR A 58 11.40 17.33 -7.44
C TYR A 58 10.12 16.78 -6.83
N TRP A 59 9.12 17.60 -6.56
CA TRP A 59 7.92 17.17 -5.82
C TRP A 59 7.10 16.07 -6.51
N TYR A 60 7.35 15.79 -7.80
CA TYR A 60 6.75 14.68 -8.53
C TYR A 60 7.70 13.54 -8.89
N ASN A 61 9.02 13.73 -8.79
CA ASN A 61 9.99 12.73 -9.22
C ASN A 61 10.71 12.12 -8.02
N ARG A 62 10.12 11.04 -7.48
CA ARG A 62 10.67 10.27 -6.34
C ARG A 62 12.09 9.71 -6.58
N ARG A 63 12.60 9.79 -7.82
CA ARG A 63 13.93 9.32 -8.20
C ARG A 63 15.03 10.33 -7.93
N LEU A 64 14.69 11.56 -7.54
CA LEU A 64 15.63 12.69 -7.52
C LEU A 64 15.90 13.26 -6.12
N PHE A 65 15.38 12.62 -5.07
CA PHE A 65 15.64 12.99 -3.68
C PHE A 65 15.59 11.75 -2.78
N GLU A 66 16.25 11.83 -1.63
CA GLU A 66 16.26 10.75 -0.65
C GLU A 66 14.88 10.61 -0.02
N THR A 67 14.32 9.40 -0.07
CA THR A 67 12.98 9.15 0.44
C THR A 67 12.77 7.68 0.76
N ILE A 68 11.85 7.43 1.68
CA ILE A 68 11.26 6.10 1.84
C ILE A 68 10.25 5.85 0.72
N LEU A 69 10.32 4.70 0.07
CA LEU A 69 9.43 4.31 -1.03
C LEU A 69 8.25 3.46 -0.54
N ASP A 70 8.51 2.52 0.37
CA ASP A 70 7.48 1.63 0.93
C ASP A 70 7.88 1.13 2.32
N ILE A 71 6.89 0.73 3.11
CA ILE A 71 7.04 0.16 4.45
C ILE A 71 6.24 -1.14 4.51
N LYS A 72 6.88 -2.22 4.98
CA LYS A 72 6.21 -3.48 5.33
C LYS A 72 6.42 -3.81 6.79
N ILE A 73 5.48 -4.56 7.36
CA ILE A 73 5.50 -4.94 8.77
C ILE A 73 5.16 -6.43 8.84
N ASP A 74 5.95 -7.19 9.57
CA ASP A 74 5.68 -8.61 9.80
C ASP A 74 4.74 -8.86 10.99
N ALA A 75 4.43 -10.13 11.23
CA ALA A 75 3.56 -10.57 12.32
C ALA A 75 4.14 -10.31 13.73
N GLN A 76 5.44 -10.01 13.83
CA GLN A 76 6.17 -9.66 15.05
C GLN A 76 6.31 -8.14 15.23
N ASN A 77 5.70 -7.34 14.34
CA ASN A 77 5.82 -5.89 14.26
C ASN A 77 7.24 -5.38 13.94
N ASN A 78 8.12 -6.21 13.37
CA ASN A 78 9.33 -5.65 12.77
C ASN A 78 8.95 -4.89 11.50
N VAL A 79 9.63 -3.78 11.28
CA VAL A 79 9.35 -2.83 10.20
C VAL A 79 10.47 -2.94 9.17
N TYR A 80 10.09 -3.12 7.92
CA TYR A 80 11.00 -3.21 6.78
C TYR A 80 10.78 -2.03 5.86
N LEU A 81 11.88 -1.39 5.50
CA LEU A 81 11.90 -0.15 4.75
C LEU A 81 12.57 -0.41 3.40
N LEU A 82 11.98 0.15 2.36
CA LEU A 82 12.64 0.36 1.07
C LEU A 82 12.76 1.86 0.85
N GLY A 83 13.92 2.32 0.42
CA GLY A 83 14.11 3.72 0.05
C GLY A 83 15.27 3.91 -0.93
N VAL A 84 15.55 5.17 -1.22
CA VAL A 84 16.73 5.59 -1.99
C VAL A 84 17.61 6.47 -1.12
N ILE A 85 18.93 6.27 -1.22
CA ILE A 85 19.92 6.96 -0.40
C ILE A 85 21.04 7.53 -1.29
N GLY A 86 21.49 8.73 -0.94
CA GLY A 86 22.54 9.47 -1.61
C GLY A 86 23.93 9.26 -0.98
N TYR A 87 24.91 10.02 -1.47
CA TYR A 87 26.34 9.90 -1.17
C TYR A 87 26.92 11.24 -0.70
N PRO A 88 28.07 11.31 0.02
CA PRO A 88 28.78 10.24 0.73
C PRO A 88 28.21 10.04 2.12
N ASP A 89 28.79 9.11 2.86
CA ASP A 89 28.53 8.97 4.31
C ASP A 89 27.05 8.67 4.59
N ALA A 90 26.41 7.98 3.64
CA ALA A 90 25.06 7.46 3.76
C ALA A 90 24.86 6.80 5.13
N GLN A 91 23.82 7.23 5.86
CA GLN A 91 23.56 6.71 7.19
C GLN A 91 22.07 6.67 7.52
N PHE A 92 21.70 5.78 8.45
CA PHE A 92 20.36 5.69 9.01
C PHE A 92 20.42 5.61 10.53
N ASP A 93 19.88 6.65 11.19
CA ASP A 93 19.88 6.83 12.64
C ASP A 93 21.26 6.68 13.30
N GLY A 94 22.28 7.22 12.64
CA GLY A 94 23.70 7.17 13.02
C GLY A 94 24.44 5.92 12.53
N ASN A 95 23.75 4.93 11.96
CA ASN A 95 24.38 3.70 11.46
C ASN A 95 24.80 3.89 10.00
N PRO A 96 26.05 3.61 9.62
CA PRO A 96 26.48 3.66 8.23
C PRO A 96 25.65 2.72 7.34
N VAL A 97 25.29 3.21 6.16
CA VAL A 97 24.71 2.42 5.07
C VAL A 97 25.76 2.34 3.97
N LYS A 98 26.00 1.12 3.47
CA LYS A 98 26.97 0.93 2.39
C LYS A 98 26.43 1.56 1.10
N GLU A 99 27.29 2.31 0.43
CA GLU A 99 27.00 3.03 -0.81
C GLU A 99 27.98 2.59 -1.92
N TYR A 100 27.49 2.51 -3.15
CA TYR A 100 28.19 2.09 -4.36
C TYR A 100 28.22 3.21 -5.41
N ASN A 101 27.25 4.13 -5.37
CA ASN A 101 27.25 5.39 -6.11
C ASN A 101 28.44 6.28 -5.69
N ARG A 102 29.25 6.73 -6.66
CA ARG A 102 30.30 7.74 -6.41
C ARG A 102 30.24 8.83 -7.49
N PRO A 103 29.54 9.94 -7.25
CA PRO A 103 29.32 10.96 -8.26
C PRO A 103 30.62 11.68 -8.66
N PHE A 104 30.81 11.85 -9.98
CA PHE A 104 31.81 12.77 -10.55
C PHE A 104 31.10 14.01 -11.11
N GLY A 105 31.56 15.21 -10.74
CA GLY A 105 31.15 16.45 -11.42
C GLY A 105 29.77 17.01 -11.04
N GLY A 106 29.21 16.64 -9.88
CA GLY A 106 27.98 17.25 -9.34
C GLY A 106 26.66 16.60 -9.75
N ASN A 107 26.69 15.55 -10.58
CA ASN A 107 25.52 14.71 -10.86
C ASN A 107 25.44 13.62 -9.80
N GLN A 108 24.42 13.66 -8.95
CA GLN A 108 24.28 12.76 -7.80
C GLN A 108 23.33 11.63 -8.13
N HIS A 109 23.82 10.39 -8.07
CA HIS A 109 23.04 9.18 -8.29
C HIS A 109 22.57 8.63 -6.94
N THR A 110 21.53 7.79 -6.91
CA THR A 110 21.08 7.09 -5.70
C THR A 110 21.24 5.60 -5.82
N ASP A 111 21.54 5.00 -4.67
CA ASP A 111 21.40 3.58 -4.46
C ASP A 111 20.03 3.28 -3.84
N VAL A 112 19.52 2.09 -4.12
CA VAL A 112 18.40 1.52 -3.36
C VAL A 112 18.93 1.08 -2.01
N PHE A 113 18.17 1.26 -0.94
CA PHE A 113 18.51 0.68 0.36
C PHE A 113 17.33 -0.06 0.98
N LEU A 114 17.67 -1.08 1.76
CA LEU A 114 16.77 -1.80 2.64
C LEU A 114 17.20 -1.59 4.09
N ALA A 115 16.23 -1.52 4.99
CA ALA A 115 16.50 -1.54 6.42
C ALA A 115 15.41 -2.28 7.18
N ALA A 116 15.79 -2.85 8.32
CA ALA A 116 14.83 -3.37 9.29
C ALA A 116 14.95 -2.61 10.61
N LEU A 117 13.79 -2.37 11.23
CA LEU A 117 13.65 -1.86 12.58
C LEU A 117 12.83 -2.87 13.39
N ASN A 118 13.04 -2.92 14.70
CA ASN A 118 12.01 -3.45 15.58
C ASN A 118 10.86 -2.45 15.75
N CYS A 119 9.79 -2.85 16.45
CA CYS A 119 8.62 -2.02 16.64
C CYS A 119 8.85 -0.77 17.52
N GLU A 120 9.93 -0.74 18.31
CA GLU A 120 10.42 0.42 19.06
C GLU A 120 11.30 1.36 18.22
N GLY A 121 11.55 1.05 16.95
CA GLY A 121 12.34 1.87 16.03
C GLY A 121 13.86 1.69 16.16
N THR A 122 14.32 0.63 16.82
CA THR A 122 15.75 0.27 16.86
C THR A 122 16.15 -0.37 15.54
N VAL A 123 17.20 0.13 14.90
CA VAL A 123 17.75 -0.44 13.66
C VAL A 123 18.31 -1.84 13.94
N LEU A 124 17.81 -2.82 13.20
CA LEU A 124 18.27 -4.22 13.26
C LEU A 124 19.37 -4.47 12.23
N TRP A 125 19.16 -4.01 11.00
CA TRP A 125 20.14 -4.09 9.91
C TRP A 125 19.82 -3.06 8.82
N THR A 126 20.83 -2.74 8.02
CA THR A 126 20.74 -1.91 6.80
C THR A 126 21.47 -2.60 5.65
N LYS A 127 21.06 -2.33 4.42
CA LYS A 127 21.72 -2.83 3.20
C LYS A 127 21.59 -1.82 2.07
N GLY A 128 22.71 -1.44 1.46
CA GLY A 128 22.71 -0.74 0.17
C GLY A 128 22.74 -1.73 -0.99
N ILE A 129 22.04 -1.38 -2.06
CA ILE A 129 21.88 -2.15 -3.29
C ILE A 129 21.99 -1.16 -4.45
N GLY A 130 22.90 -1.42 -5.38
CA GLY A 130 23.14 -0.49 -6.48
C GLY A 130 24.58 -0.50 -6.96
N GLY A 131 24.89 0.44 -7.85
CA GLY A 131 26.18 0.59 -8.48
C GLY A 131 26.53 2.04 -8.71
N TYR A 132 27.38 2.29 -9.70
CA TYR A 132 27.84 3.64 -9.98
C TYR A 132 26.74 4.57 -10.50
N SER A 133 25.72 4.04 -11.19
CA SER A 133 24.69 4.81 -11.91
C SER A 133 23.39 4.95 -11.08
N TRP A 134 22.29 5.33 -11.71
CA TRP A 134 20.99 5.45 -11.06
C TRP A 134 20.34 4.09 -10.87
N ASP A 135 20.08 3.74 -9.62
CA ASP A 135 19.31 2.55 -9.27
C ASP A 135 17.98 2.98 -8.64
N TYR A 136 16.89 2.31 -9.01
CA TYR A 136 15.58 2.63 -8.44
C TYR A 136 14.67 1.42 -8.31
N ALA A 137 13.74 1.55 -7.37
CA ALA A 137 12.68 0.61 -7.07
C ALA A 137 11.36 1.38 -6.85
N TYR A 138 10.24 0.66 -6.78
CA TYR A 138 8.93 1.28 -6.55
C TYR A 138 8.32 0.91 -5.20
N ASN A 139 8.35 -0.38 -4.86
CA ASN A 139 7.71 -0.89 -3.66
C ASN A 139 8.42 -2.15 -3.13
N LEU A 140 8.01 -2.57 -1.93
CA LEU A 140 8.54 -3.73 -1.23
C LEU A 140 7.46 -4.82 -1.16
N GLY A 141 7.82 -6.08 -1.38
CA GLY A 141 6.97 -7.23 -1.08
C GLY A 141 7.39 -7.87 0.24
N LEU A 142 6.44 -8.44 0.98
CA LEU A 142 6.71 -9.26 2.18
C LEU A 142 5.81 -10.50 2.14
N ASP A 143 6.41 -11.69 2.14
CA ASP A 143 5.69 -12.96 2.28
C ASP A 143 5.52 -13.37 3.75
N ALA A 144 4.69 -14.39 4.02
CA ALA A 144 4.44 -14.88 5.38
C ALA A 144 5.64 -15.65 6.00
N ASN A 145 6.66 -15.99 5.19
CA ASN A 145 7.86 -16.70 5.61
C ASN A 145 9.05 -15.77 5.86
N GLY A 146 8.85 -14.44 5.84
CA GLY A 146 9.92 -13.46 6.03
C GLY A 146 10.79 -13.25 4.79
N GLY A 147 10.23 -13.41 3.61
CA GLY A 147 10.84 -13.05 2.33
C GLY A 147 10.50 -11.62 1.93
N LEU A 148 11.52 -10.78 1.75
CA LEU A 148 11.40 -9.42 1.23
C LEU A 148 11.68 -9.41 -0.27
N TYR A 149 10.80 -8.83 -1.08
CA TYR A 149 10.91 -8.83 -2.54
C TYR A 149 11.04 -7.42 -3.08
N VAL A 150 12.01 -7.18 -3.95
CA VAL A 150 12.23 -5.86 -4.56
C VAL A 150 12.46 -6.03 -6.05
N GLY A 151 11.61 -5.40 -6.86
CA GLY A 151 11.84 -5.18 -8.28
C GLY A 151 12.66 -3.90 -8.45
N MET A 152 13.79 -3.99 -9.12
CA MET A 152 14.73 -2.88 -9.31
C MET A 152 15.11 -2.71 -10.77
N LEU A 153 15.30 -1.45 -11.17
CA LEU A 153 16.12 -1.14 -12.33
C LEU A 153 17.50 -0.79 -11.82
N VAL A 154 18.51 -1.49 -12.34
CA VAL A 154 19.91 -1.20 -12.10
C VAL A 154 20.62 -0.84 -13.38
N ASP A 155 21.54 0.10 -13.31
CA ASP A 155 22.27 0.56 -14.49
C ASP A 155 23.77 0.24 -14.36
N ASN A 156 24.22 -0.71 -15.17
CA ASN A 156 25.61 -1.12 -15.27
C ASN A 156 26.39 -0.36 -16.37
N PHE A 157 25.84 0.73 -16.91
CA PHE A 157 26.46 1.46 -18.02
C PHE A 157 27.60 2.36 -17.55
N GLU A 158 28.83 1.97 -17.90
CA GLU A 158 29.94 2.90 -17.81
C GLU A 158 29.87 3.89 -18.99
N SER A 159 29.62 5.17 -18.70
CA SER A 159 29.92 6.23 -19.67
C SER A 159 31.44 6.27 -19.94
N MET A 160 31.86 6.13 -21.19
CA MET A 160 33.22 6.50 -21.61
C MET A 160 33.33 8.03 -21.60
N LEU A 161 33.48 8.65 -20.43
CA LEU A 161 33.90 10.04 -20.37
C LEU A 161 35.43 10.09 -20.35
N PRO A 162 36.08 10.68 -21.37
CA PRO A 162 37.53 10.67 -21.51
C PRO A 162 38.12 11.86 -20.75
N PHE A 163 38.02 11.92 -19.42
CA PHE A 163 38.57 13.06 -18.67
C PHE A 163 39.32 12.67 -17.40
N GLY A 164 40.65 12.61 -17.52
CA GLY A 164 41.58 12.89 -16.42
C GLY A 164 42.35 11.69 -15.83
N PRO A 165 43.45 11.96 -15.07
CA PRO A 165 44.37 10.95 -14.54
C PRO A 165 43.83 10.14 -13.34
N PHE A 166 42.56 10.32 -12.97
CA PHE A 166 41.97 9.63 -11.83
C PHE A 166 41.25 8.36 -12.29
N GLN A 167 41.87 7.21 -12.02
CA GLN A 167 41.25 5.89 -12.17
C GLN A 167 40.26 5.68 -11.02
N TYR A 168 39.07 6.26 -11.12
CA TYR A 168 37.97 5.88 -10.21
C TYR A 168 37.38 4.55 -10.71
N THR A 169 37.26 3.56 -9.81
CA THR A 169 36.53 2.33 -10.11
C THR A 169 35.03 2.65 -10.07
N LYS A 170 34.36 2.54 -11.22
CA LYS A 170 32.90 2.60 -11.29
C LYS A 170 32.39 1.24 -10.84
N GLU A 171 31.79 1.15 -9.67
CA GLU A 171 31.31 -0.14 -9.17
C GLU A 171 30.10 -0.61 -10.00
N PRO A 172 30.07 -1.87 -10.48
CA PRO A 172 28.87 -2.42 -11.11
C PRO A 172 27.78 -2.62 -10.05
N PRO A 173 26.52 -2.84 -10.46
CA PRO A 173 25.44 -3.09 -9.51
C PRO A 173 25.73 -4.27 -8.58
N HIS A 174 25.68 -4.01 -7.27
CA HIS A 174 25.76 -4.98 -6.19
C HIS A 174 24.36 -5.24 -5.62
N PHE A 175 24.07 -6.51 -5.38
CA PHE A 175 22.83 -6.98 -4.74
C PHE A 175 23.07 -7.52 -3.33
N ASP A 176 24.31 -7.88 -3.02
CA ASP A 176 24.80 -8.14 -1.67
C ASP A 176 26.29 -7.77 -1.59
N ASP A 177 26.92 -8.00 -0.45
CA ASP A 177 28.34 -7.70 -0.25
C ASP A 177 29.26 -8.44 -1.25
N ASP A 178 28.89 -9.65 -1.63
CA ASP A 178 29.64 -10.55 -2.50
C ASP A 178 28.91 -10.91 -3.81
N VAL A 179 27.69 -10.38 -4.02
CA VAL A 179 26.89 -10.64 -5.21
C VAL A 179 26.74 -9.36 -6.03
N ARG A 180 27.33 -9.35 -7.23
CA ARG A 180 27.32 -8.20 -8.14
C ARG A 180 27.33 -8.62 -9.60
N MET A 181 26.97 -7.70 -10.48
CA MET A 181 27.21 -7.85 -11.91
C MET A 181 28.70 -7.75 -12.24
N ASP A 182 29.10 -8.33 -13.37
CA ASP A 182 30.42 -8.09 -13.95
C ASP A 182 30.47 -6.69 -14.58
N TYR A 183 31.69 -6.17 -14.72
CA TYR A 183 31.89 -4.86 -15.34
C TYR A 183 31.45 -4.89 -16.81
N SER A 184 30.71 -3.87 -17.25
CA SER A 184 30.34 -3.70 -18.67
C SER A 184 31.45 -3.08 -19.52
N ARG A 185 32.55 -2.64 -18.89
CA ARG A 185 33.65 -1.91 -19.55
C ARG A 185 34.32 -2.73 -20.65
N GLY A 186 34.38 -2.17 -21.85
CA GLY A 186 35.05 -2.79 -23.00
C GLY A 186 34.19 -3.81 -23.76
N LEU A 187 32.94 -4.01 -23.35
CA LEU A 187 31.95 -4.74 -24.15
C LEU A 187 31.50 -3.88 -25.34
N ASP A 188 31.22 -4.53 -26.46
CA ASP A 188 30.62 -3.90 -27.63
C ASP A 188 29.12 -3.61 -27.34
N PRO A 189 28.67 -2.34 -27.36
CA PRO A 189 27.29 -1.99 -27.01
C PRO A 189 26.24 -2.56 -27.97
N ASP A 190 26.63 -2.93 -29.19
CA ASP A 190 25.70 -3.41 -30.23
C ASP A 190 25.59 -4.95 -30.24
N ILE A 191 26.38 -5.64 -29.42
CA ILE A 191 26.33 -7.10 -29.27
C ILE A 191 25.53 -7.43 -27.99
N PRO A 192 24.50 -8.30 -28.06
CA PRO A 192 23.77 -8.73 -26.87
C PRO A 192 24.69 -9.30 -25.79
N ASN A 193 24.47 -8.89 -24.54
CA ASN A 193 25.28 -9.35 -23.41
C ASN A 193 24.47 -9.38 -22.10
N VAL A 194 24.80 -10.32 -21.20
CA VAL A 194 24.18 -10.42 -19.87
C VAL A 194 24.40 -9.19 -18.99
N ASN A 195 25.49 -8.46 -19.19
CA ASN A 195 25.84 -7.29 -18.38
C ASN A 195 25.13 -6.00 -18.82
N PHE A 196 24.32 -6.07 -19.89
CA PHE A 196 23.42 -4.97 -20.31
C PHE A 196 21.98 -5.14 -19.82
N LYS A 197 21.68 -6.21 -19.09
CA LYS A 197 20.39 -6.37 -18.40
C LYS A 197 20.29 -5.33 -17.29
N THR A 198 19.11 -4.74 -17.11
CA THR A 198 18.86 -3.68 -16.13
C THR A 198 17.72 -4.04 -15.17
N MET A 199 16.81 -4.92 -15.57
CA MET A 199 15.67 -5.35 -14.76
C MET A 199 16.05 -6.52 -13.87
N VAL A 200 15.81 -6.40 -12.56
CA VAL A 200 16.09 -7.47 -11.60
C VAL A 200 15.01 -7.56 -10.52
N LEU A 201 14.55 -8.78 -10.25
CA LEU A 201 13.75 -9.10 -9.06
C LEU A 201 14.67 -9.79 -8.06
N ALA A 202 14.77 -9.26 -6.84
CA ALA A 202 15.57 -9.84 -5.77
C ALA A 202 14.71 -10.21 -4.57
N LYS A 203 15.06 -11.32 -3.91
CA LYS A 203 14.48 -11.75 -2.63
C LYS A 203 15.55 -11.72 -1.54
N TYR A 204 15.24 -11.08 -0.42
CA TYR A 204 16.08 -10.98 0.77
C TYR A 204 15.40 -11.65 1.97
N GLN A 205 16.20 -12.14 2.91
CA GLN A 205 15.73 -12.67 4.18
C GLN A 205 15.45 -11.52 5.15
N ALA A 206 14.23 -11.42 5.67
CA ALA A 206 13.80 -10.34 6.56
C ALA A 206 14.64 -10.24 7.84
N ASP A 207 15.05 -11.36 8.43
CA ASP A 207 15.75 -11.36 9.72
C ASP A 207 17.13 -10.69 9.71
N ASN A 208 17.84 -10.75 8.57
CA ASN A 208 19.24 -10.33 8.48
C ASN A 208 19.59 -9.57 7.19
N GLY A 209 18.61 -9.33 6.33
CA GLY A 209 18.76 -8.65 5.05
C GLY A 209 19.51 -9.45 3.99
N ARG A 210 19.99 -10.68 4.24
CA ARG A 210 20.81 -11.44 3.28
C ARG A 210 20.04 -11.76 2.00
N LEU A 211 20.68 -11.59 0.84
CA LEU A 211 20.13 -12.00 -0.44
C LEU A 211 19.92 -13.53 -0.47
N LEU A 212 18.71 -13.95 -0.83
CA LEU A 212 18.35 -15.35 -1.05
C LEU A 212 18.54 -15.72 -2.52
N TRP A 213 18.01 -14.89 -3.42
CA TRP A 213 18.16 -15.05 -4.86
C TRP A 213 17.85 -13.73 -5.58
N HIS A 214 18.31 -13.61 -6.82
CA HIS A 214 17.86 -12.58 -7.76
C HIS A 214 17.61 -13.20 -9.14
N ARG A 215 16.78 -12.53 -9.96
CA ARG A 215 16.44 -12.94 -11.33
C ARG A 215 16.44 -11.74 -12.26
N PHE A 216 17.16 -11.87 -13.38
CA PHE A 216 17.04 -10.96 -14.51
C PHE A 216 16.09 -11.57 -15.54
N PRO A 217 14.84 -11.10 -15.65
CA PRO A 217 13.90 -11.67 -16.60
C PRO A 217 14.26 -11.34 -18.06
N GLN A 218 15.13 -10.36 -18.31
CA GLN A 218 15.65 -10.10 -19.64
C GLN A 218 16.55 -11.25 -20.12
N GLY A 219 16.46 -11.64 -21.39
CA GLY A 219 17.53 -12.38 -22.06
C GLY A 219 18.76 -11.49 -22.28
N GLU A 220 19.73 -11.96 -23.06
CA GLU A 220 20.82 -11.09 -23.52
C GLU A 220 20.26 -10.00 -24.42
N VAL A 221 20.67 -8.76 -24.16
CA VAL A 221 20.18 -7.55 -24.83
C VAL A 221 21.37 -6.68 -25.20
N THR A 222 21.25 -5.90 -26.27
CA THR A 222 22.23 -4.85 -26.58
C THR A 222 22.10 -3.73 -25.55
N ARG A 223 23.06 -2.80 -25.53
CA ARG A 223 23.00 -1.65 -24.64
C ARG A 223 21.74 -0.80 -24.85
N ALA A 224 21.34 -0.59 -26.11
CA ALA A 224 20.16 0.20 -26.45
C ALA A 224 18.85 -0.45 -26.01
N LEU A 225 18.77 -1.79 -26.06
CA LEU A 225 17.57 -2.55 -25.70
C LEU A 225 17.59 -3.02 -24.23
N GLY A 226 18.67 -2.70 -23.50
CA GLY A 226 18.83 -3.01 -22.08
C GLY A 226 17.89 -2.24 -21.17
N LEU A 227 17.44 -1.05 -21.56
CA LEU A 227 16.62 -0.11 -20.77
C LEU A 227 15.13 -0.51 -20.70
N SER A 228 14.84 -1.69 -20.16
CA SER A 228 13.45 -2.12 -19.92
C SER A 228 12.79 -1.36 -18.75
N GLN A 229 11.47 -1.48 -18.59
CA GLN A 229 10.68 -0.73 -17.61
C GLN A 229 10.18 -1.64 -16.48
N ILE A 230 10.24 -1.16 -15.24
CA ILE A 230 9.73 -1.89 -14.06
C ILE A 230 8.65 -1.08 -13.34
N GLY A 231 7.66 -1.77 -12.79
CA GLY A 231 6.61 -1.20 -11.93
C GLY A 231 6.53 -1.92 -10.58
N ASP A 232 5.41 -1.73 -9.88
CA ASP A 232 5.19 -2.34 -8.57
C ASP A 232 5.18 -3.89 -8.63
N VAL A 233 5.65 -4.51 -7.55
CA VAL A 233 5.58 -5.95 -7.28
C VAL A 233 4.51 -6.20 -6.22
N TYR A 234 3.48 -6.98 -6.54
CA TYR A 234 2.60 -7.56 -5.52
C TYR A 234 3.16 -8.90 -5.06
N THR A 235 3.16 -9.17 -3.75
CA THR A 235 3.62 -10.45 -3.18
C THR A 235 2.50 -11.09 -2.37
N GLU A 236 2.11 -12.30 -2.76
CA GLU A 236 1.17 -13.12 -2.03
C GLU A 236 1.80 -13.68 -0.74
N ALA A 237 0.98 -14.09 0.24
CA ALA A 237 1.47 -14.63 1.50
C ALA A 237 2.35 -15.88 1.35
N ASN A 238 2.13 -16.68 0.30
CA ASN A 238 2.94 -17.86 -0.02
C ASN A 238 4.28 -17.52 -0.72
N GLY A 239 4.54 -16.24 -1.01
CA GLY A 239 5.74 -15.78 -1.71
C GLY A 239 5.64 -15.76 -3.23
N THR A 240 4.48 -16.05 -3.82
CA THR A 240 4.24 -15.82 -5.26
C THR A 240 4.21 -14.33 -5.54
N THR A 241 4.97 -13.88 -6.52
CA THR A 241 5.00 -12.48 -6.95
C THR A 241 4.18 -12.26 -8.21
N HIS A 242 3.67 -11.03 -8.36
CA HIS A 242 3.10 -10.51 -9.59
C HIS A 242 3.79 -9.18 -9.86
N TRP A 243 4.54 -9.11 -10.95
CA TRP A 243 5.38 -7.95 -11.24
C TRP A 243 5.02 -7.33 -12.58
N PHE A 244 4.58 -6.08 -12.56
CA PHE A 244 4.28 -5.32 -13.77
C PHE A 244 5.58 -4.80 -14.42
N VAL A 245 5.81 -5.15 -15.68
CA VAL A 245 7.04 -4.82 -16.41
C VAL A 245 6.77 -4.52 -17.89
N GLY A 246 7.71 -3.81 -18.52
CA GLY A 246 7.74 -3.58 -19.97
C GLY A 246 9.06 -4.02 -20.56
N PHE A 247 9.03 -4.91 -21.55
CA PHE A 247 10.21 -5.34 -22.31
C PHE A 247 10.35 -4.56 -23.60
N LEU A 248 11.58 -4.15 -23.92
CA LEU A 248 11.97 -3.75 -25.26
C LEU A 248 12.16 -5.00 -26.16
N PRO A 249 12.36 -4.84 -27.48
CA PRO A 249 12.59 -5.96 -28.39
C PRO A 249 13.69 -6.91 -27.92
N GLY A 250 13.42 -8.21 -28.06
CA GLY A 250 14.31 -9.27 -27.59
C GLY A 250 13.58 -10.56 -27.20
N THR A 251 14.35 -11.59 -26.86
CA THR A 251 13.83 -12.84 -26.30
C THR A 251 14.12 -12.87 -24.81
N HIS A 252 13.08 -13.01 -24.00
CA HIS A 252 13.13 -12.86 -22.54
C HIS A 252 12.57 -14.09 -21.84
N LEU A 253 12.78 -14.17 -20.52
CA LEU A 253 12.31 -15.26 -19.67
C LEU A 253 12.69 -16.63 -20.23
N ASP A 254 13.96 -16.83 -20.57
CA ASP A 254 14.49 -18.08 -21.13
C ASP A 254 13.70 -18.61 -22.35
N GLY A 255 13.26 -17.70 -23.22
CA GLY A 255 12.56 -18.02 -24.47
C GLY A 255 11.04 -18.07 -24.36
N GLN A 256 10.46 -17.76 -23.20
CA GLN A 256 9.00 -17.76 -23.02
C GLN A 256 8.32 -16.54 -23.67
N ILE A 257 9.04 -15.43 -23.83
CA ILE A 257 8.54 -14.20 -24.46
C ILE A 257 9.50 -13.77 -25.56
N THR A 258 8.96 -13.39 -26.71
CA THR A 258 9.70 -12.68 -27.76
C THR A 258 8.96 -11.41 -28.12
N VAL A 259 9.62 -10.27 -27.93
CA VAL A 259 9.13 -8.95 -28.35
C VAL A 259 9.78 -8.63 -29.70
N GLU A 260 8.96 -8.43 -30.73
CA GLU A 260 9.44 -8.12 -32.07
C GLU A 260 9.94 -6.67 -32.16
N ALA A 261 11.02 -6.45 -32.91
CA ALA A 261 11.55 -5.12 -33.15
C ALA A 261 10.79 -4.44 -34.30
N PRO A 262 10.18 -3.25 -34.10
CA PRO A 262 9.66 -2.48 -35.22
C PRO A 262 10.81 -1.92 -36.08
N GLU A 263 10.49 -1.54 -37.31
CA GLU A 263 11.47 -0.93 -38.24
C GLU A 263 11.97 0.45 -37.77
N ILE A 264 11.17 1.15 -36.95
CA ILE A 264 11.44 2.52 -36.51
C ILE A 264 11.41 2.56 -34.98
N GLU A 265 12.47 3.14 -34.40
CA GLU A 265 12.65 3.37 -32.95
C GLU A 265 12.35 2.13 -32.06
N PRO A 266 13.03 0.99 -32.29
CA PRO A 266 12.85 -0.22 -31.47
C PRO A 266 13.11 0.01 -29.98
N GLU A 267 13.97 0.96 -29.62
CA GLU A 267 14.26 1.39 -28.24
C GLU A 267 13.10 2.12 -27.54
N ARG A 268 11.98 2.36 -28.24
CA ARG A 268 10.74 2.92 -27.70
C ARG A 268 9.56 1.96 -27.83
N HIS A 269 9.80 0.71 -28.21
CA HIS A 269 8.77 -0.28 -28.41
C HIS A 269 8.64 -1.21 -27.21
N TYR A 270 7.87 -0.79 -26.20
CA TYR A 270 7.60 -1.63 -25.05
C TYR A 270 6.42 -2.56 -25.27
N GLN A 271 6.59 -3.81 -24.89
CA GLN A 271 5.50 -4.76 -24.70
C GLN A 271 5.34 -5.08 -23.21
N TRP A 272 4.09 -4.98 -22.73
CA TRP A 272 3.78 -4.93 -21.30
C TRP A 272 3.27 -6.26 -20.77
N TYR A 273 3.74 -6.66 -19.59
CA TYR A 273 3.43 -7.94 -18.99
C TYR A 273 3.29 -7.85 -17.47
N ILE A 274 2.57 -8.82 -16.91
CA ILE A 274 2.69 -9.19 -15.49
C ILE A 274 3.42 -10.51 -15.44
N ILE A 275 4.59 -10.56 -14.79
CA ILE A 275 5.38 -11.78 -14.61
C ILE A 275 5.14 -12.33 -13.22
N ARG A 276 5.03 -13.66 -13.10
CA ARG A 276 4.90 -14.35 -11.82
C ARG A 276 6.10 -15.25 -11.54
N TYR A 277 6.63 -15.12 -10.33
CA TYR A 277 7.63 -16.03 -9.77
C TYR A 277 7.10 -16.69 -8.51
N ASP A 278 7.53 -17.90 -8.20
CA ASP A 278 7.31 -18.54 -6.91
C ASP A 278 8.28 -18.02 -5.83
N SER A 279 8.19 -18.57 -4.63
CA SER A 279 8.97 -18.10 -3.48
C SER A 279 10.47 -18.41 -3.58
N GLU A 280 10.82 -19.37 -4.44
CA GLU A 280 12.16 -19.85 -4.77
C GLU A 280 12.75 -19.13 -6.00
N GLY A 281 11.98 -18.24 -6.64
CA GLY A 281 12.40 -17.47 -7.80
C GLY A 281 12.33 -18.26 -9.10
N ASN A 282 11.52 -19.31 -9.18
CA ASN A 282 11.22 -19.99 -10.44
C ASN A 282 10.10 -19.25 -11.17
N TYR A 283 10.24 -19.13 -12.48
CA TYR A 283 9.20 -18.57 -13.33
C TYR A 283 7.95 -19.45 -13.30
N VAL A 284 6.78 -18.84 -13.09
CA VAL A 284 5.48 -19.52 -13.02
C VAL A 284 4.67 -19.28 -14.28
N SER A 285 4.44 -18.01 -14.63
CA SER A 285 3.64 -17.61 -15.78
C SER A 285 3.85 -16.13 -16.10
N HIS A 286 3.34 -15.69 -17.25
CA HIS A 286 3.17 -14.28 -17.55
C HIS A 286 1.74 -14.01 -18.08
N THR A 287 1.29 -12.77 -17.93
CA THR A 287 0.04 -12.25 -18.51
C THR A 287 0.40 -11.08 -19.42
N PHE A 288 0.01 -11.16 -20.69
CA PHE A 288 0.18 -10.06 -21.64
C PHE A 288 -0.80 -8.92 -21.35
N LEU A 289 -0.35 -7.68 -21.52
CA LEU A 289 -1.16 -6.48 -21.35
C LEU A 289 -1.17 -5.68 -22.66
N ASP A 290 -2.35 -5.53 -23.28
CA ASP A 290 -2.52 -4.85 -24.58
C ASP A 290 -2.52 -3.32 -24.44
N PHE A 291 -1.53 -2.77 -23.75
CA PHE A 291 -1.26 -1.34 -23.75
C PHE A 291 -0.61 -0.95 -25.08
N ARG A 292 -1.18 0.07 -25.73
CA ARG A 292 -0.61 0.67 -26.96
C ARG A 292 -0.22 2.12 -26.66
N ASN A 293 0.96 2.52 -27.14
CA ASN A 293 1.58 3.84 -26.94
C ASN A 293 1.88 4.21 -25.48
N LEU A 294 1.87 3.23 -24.56
CA LEU A 294 2.42 3.44 -23.22
C LEU A 294 3.95 3.39 -23.34
N GLN A 295 4.60 4.54 -23.20
CA GLN A 295 6.05 4.71 -23.37
C GLN A 295 6.84 4.63 -22.06
N THR A 296 6.19 4.89 -20.93
CA THR A 296 6.82 4.92 -19.62
C THR A 296 5.82 4.65 -18.50
N ILE A 297 6.31 4.10 -17.39
CA ILE A 297 5.48 3.74 -16.22
C ILE A 297 5.91 4.46 -14.94
N GLU A 298 6.59 5.61 -15.06
CA GLU A 298 7.07 6.37 -13.89
C GLU A 298 5.97 6.70 -12.86
N ARG A 299 4.72 6.75 -13.32
CA ARG A 299 3.53 7.11 -12.54
C ARG A 299 2.42 6.09 -12.69
N VAL A 300 2.77 4.83 -12.88
CA VAL A 300 1.80 3.73 -12.86
C VAL A 300 1.88 3.01 -11.53
N ARG A 301 0.71 2.75 -10.96
CA ARG A 301 0.50 1.96 -9.76
C ARG A 301 -0.19 0.66 -10.13
N PHE A 302 0.26 -0.42 -9.50
CA PHE A 302 -0.22 -1.76 -9.75
C PHE A 302 -0.55 -2.45 -8.42
N THR A 303 -1.68 -3.16 -8.39
CA THR A 303 -2.00 -4.08 -7.29
C THR A 303 -2.78 -5.28 -7.79
N TYR A 304 -2.80 -6.34 -7.00
CA TYR A 304 -3.51 -7.59 -7.28
C TYR A 304 -4.45 -7.93 -6.12
N ASP A 305 -5.64 -8.37 -6.46
CA ASP A 305 -6.60 -8.93 -5.52
C ASP A 305 -6.62 -10.46 -5.65
N PRO A 306 -6.07 -11.19 -4.66
CA PRO A 306 -6.02 -12.65 -4.71
C PRO A 306 -7.38 -13.30 -4.46
N LEU A 307 -8.36 -12.62 -3.84
CA LEU A 307 -9.67 -13.22 -3.52
C LEU A 307 -10.52 -13.42 -4.78
N ILE A 308 -10.36 -12.52 -5.75
CA ILE A 308 -11.12 -12.54 -7.01
C ILE A 308 -10.22 -12.62 -8.24
N GLU A 309 -8.93 -12.93 -8.04
CA GLU A 309 -7.87 -13.05 -9.05
C GLU A 309 -7.85 -11.88 -10.06
N ARG A 310 -7.74 -10.65 -9.56
CA ARG A 310 -7.90 -9.44 -10.38
C ARG A 310 -6.75 -8.48 -10.27
N TYR A 311 -6.31 -7.94 -11.41
CA TYR A 311 -5.31 -6.89 -11.46
C TYR A 311 -5.97 -5.52 -11.55
N TYR A 312 -5.37 -4.55 -10.86
CA TYR A 312 -5.70 -3.15 -11.05
C TYR A 312 -4.45 -2.36 -11.39
N ILE A 313 -4.55 -1.55 -12.45
CA ILE A 313 -3.47 -0.70 -12.95
C ILE A 313 -4.02 0.72 -13.08
N GLY A 314 -3.39 1.68 -12.42
CA GLY A 314 -3.78 3.08 -12.53
C GLY A 314 -2.56 3.95 -12.78
N GLY A 315 -2.69 5.04 -13.50
CA GLY A 315 -1.54 5.88 -13.75
C GLY A 315 -1.87 7.25 -14.32
N VAL A 316 -0.80 7.97 -14.67
CA VAL A 316 -0.91 9.32 -15.22
C VAL A 316 -0.05 9.53 -16.48
N CYS A 317 -0.63 10.07 -17.54
CA CYS A 317 0.01 10.48 -18.79
C CYS A 317 0.23 12.00 -18.76
N TRP A 318 1.47 12.45 -18.59
CA TRP A 318 1.79 13.89 -18.49
C TRP A 318 2.35 14.49 -19.78
N ASP A 319 3.16 13.71 -20.49
CA ASP A 319 4.07 14.23 -21.51
C ASP A 319 3.69 13.78 -22.93
N SER A 320 2.65 12.95 -23.07
CA SER A 320 2.22 12.43 -24.35
C SER A 320 0.93 13.11 -24.80
N PHE A 321 1.03 13.90 -25.89
CA PHE A 321 -0.10 14.04 -26.81
C PHE A 321 -0.48 12.69 -27.45
N GLU A 322 0.32 11.65 -27.22
CA GLU A 322 0.05 10.30 -27.66
C GLU A 322 -1.08 9.67 -26.85
N VAL A 323 -1.99 9.14 -27.63
CA VAL A 323 -3.21 8.49 -27.20
C VAL A 323 -2.87 7.08 -26.72
N ILE A 324 -2.97 6.84 -25.40
CA ILE A 324 -2.83 5.50 -24.85
C ILE A 324 -4.14 4.73 -25.09
N SER A 325 -4.03 3.46 -25.42
CA SER A 325 -5.20 2.57 -25.51
C SER A 325 -4.92 1.25 -24.81
N TYR A 326 -6.01 0.58 -24.40
CA TYR A 326 -5.97 -0.78 -23.90
C TYR A 326 -6.87 -1.66 -24.77
N GLY A 327 -6.25 -2.51 -25.59
CA GLY A 327 -6.93 -3.12 -26.73
C GLY A 327 -7.40 -2.06 -27.71
N ASP A 328 -8.64 -2.18 -28.17
CA ASP A 328 -9.23 -1.23 -29.12
C ASP A 328 -9.89 -0.02 -28.44
N GLU A 329 -9.89 0.03 -27.09
CA GLU A 329 -10.44 1.16 -26.34
C GLU A 329 -9.37 2.22 -26.09
N VAL A 330 -9.72 3.45 -26.43
CA VAL A 330 -8.86 4.60 -26.24
C VAL A 330 -9.00 5.18 -24.84
N LEU A 331 -7.89 5.24 -24.08
CA LEU A 331 -7.77 5.95 -22.81
C LEU A 331 -7.34 7.39 -23.11
N LEU A 332 -8.32 8.26 -23.35
CA LEU A 332 -8.06 9.61 -23.89
C LEU A 332 -7.55 10.61 -22.86
N LYS A 333 -7.44 10.25 -21.58
CA LYS A 333 -7.28 11.24 -20.52
C LYS A 333 -6.09 10.97 -19.60
N SER A 334 -5.55 12.05 -19.04
CA SER A 334 -4.26 12.02 -18.34
C SER A 334 -4.26 11.16 -17.09
N MET A 335 -5.35 10.98 -16.36
CA MET A 335 -5.42 10.03 -15.24
C MET A 335 -6.36 8.88 -15.58
N TYR A 336 -5.95 7.64 -15.30
CA TYR A 336 -6.74 6.45 -15.58
C TYR A 336 -6.60 5.37 -14.50
N VAL A 337 -7.59 4.48 -14.44
CA VAL A 337 -7.56 3.21 -13.70
C VAL A 337 -8.24 2.12 -14.53
N LEU A 338 -7.66 0.93 -14.52
CA LEU A 338 -8.09 -0.26 -15.24
C LEU A 338 -8.24 -1.41 -14.25
N ALA A 339 -9.30 -2.19 -14.40
CA ALA A 339 -9.45 -3.50 -13.77
C ALA A 339 -9.37 -4.58 -14.84
N LEU A 340 -8.50 -5.57 -14.64
CA LEU A 340 -8.24 -6.64 -15.57
C LEU A 340 -8.45 -7.99 -14.89
N ASP A 341 -9.00 -8.97 -15.61
CA ASP A 341 -8.99 -10.35 -15.14
C ASP A 341 -7.56 -10.93 -15.13
N LYS A 342 -7.39 -12.14 -14.59
CA LYS A 342 -6.07 -12.79 -14.52
C LYS A 342 -5.40 -13.06 -15.87
N ALA A 343 -6.19 -13.09 -16.95
CA ALA A 343 -5.70 -13.28 -18.32
C ALA A 343 -5.35 -11.95 -19.01
N GLY A 344 -5.55 -10.81 -18.34
CA GLY A 344 -5.27 -9.48 -18.88
C GLY A 344 -6.44 -8.87 -19.65
N ASN A 345 -7.63 -9.47 -19.65
CA ASN A 345 -8.77 -8.85 -20.32
C ASN A 345 -9.35 -7.73 -19.48
N LYS A 346 -9.66 -6.59 -20.11
CA LYS A 346 -10.30 -5.46 -19.42
C LYS A 346 -11.71 -5.81 -18.95
N LEU A 347 -11.96 -5.58 -17.66
CA LEU A 347 -13.27 -5.71 -17.03
C LEU A 347 -13.99 -4.35 -16.97
N TRP A 348 -13.28 -3.31 -16.54
CA TRP A 348 -13.76 -1.93 -16.52
C TRP A 348 -12.58 -0.96 -16.47
N SER A 349 -12.84 0.29 -16.84
CA SER A 349 -11.88 1.40 -16.81
C SER A 349 -12.59 2.67 -16.35
N HIS A 350 -11.83 3.59 -15.75
CA HIS A 350 -12.23 4.98 -15.54
C HIS A 350 -11.09 5.90 -15.89
N ASP A 351 -11.41 7.07 -16.44
CA ASP A 351 -10.44 8.09 -16.79
C ASP A 351 -10.96 9.51 -16.52
N MET A 352 -10.05 10.46 -16.30
CA MET A 352 -10.35 11.89 -16.29
C MET A 352 -9.19 12.72 -16.83
N ALA A 353 -9.50 13.90 -17.36
CA ALA A 353 -8.50 14.85 -17.80
C ALA A 353 -8.05 15.67 -16.59
N GLY A 354 -6.74 15.77 -16.39
CA GLY A 354 -6.13 16.27 -15.18
C GLY A 354 -6.11 15.25 -14.03
N GLY A 355 -5.36 15.59 -12.99
CA GLY A 355 -5.28 14.84 -11.74
C GLY A 355 -4.08 13.91 -11.70
N ILE A 356 -3.84 13.36 -10.51
CA ILE A 356 -2.84 12.32 -10.27
C ILE A 356 -3.49 11.19 -9.49
N LEU A 357 -3.27 9.96 -9.95
CA LEU A 357 -3.45 8.75 -9.14
C LEU A 357 -2.10 8.45 -8.50
N ALA A 358 -2.06 8.44 -7.18
CA ALA A 358 -0.83 8.22 -6.41
C ALA A 358 -0.74 6.82 -5.82
N GLU A 359 -1.87 6.20 -5.48
CA GLU A 359 -1.95 4.88 -4.85
C GLU A 359 -3.22 4.12 -5.29
N ILE A 360 -3.10 2.81 -5.45
CA ILE A 360 -4.22 1.88 -5.60
C ILE A 360 -4.05 0.71 -4.62
N LYS A 361 -5.07 0.44 -3.80
CA LYS A 361 -5.08 -0.69 -2.86
C LYS A 361 -6.42 -1.39 -2.82
N THR A 362 -6.42 -2.66 -2.42
CA THR A 362 -7.64 -3.42 -2.18
C THR A 362 -7.80 -3.72 -0.69
N ASP A 363 -9.05 -3.78 -0.22
CA ASP A 363 -9.37 -4.26 1.12
C ASP A 363 -9.76 -5.74 1.12
N GLU A 364 -9.97 -6.29 2.30
CA GLU A 364 -10.34 -7.68 2.53
C GLU A 364 -11.75 -8.05 2.03
N GLN A 365 -12.55 -7.08 1.54
CA GLN A 365 -13.80 -7.31 0.83
C GLN A 365 -13.69 -7.03 -0.67
N SER A 366 -12.46 -6.96 -1.20
CA SER A 366 -12.16 -6.69 -2.62
C SER A 366 -12.65 -5.32 -3.11
N ASN A 367 -12.88 -4.36 -2.21
CA ASN A 367 -13.11 -2.97 -2.62
C ASN A 367 -11.78 -2.34 -3.02
N VAL A 368 -11.84 -1.41 -3.97
CA VAL A 368 -10.67 -0.72 -4.50
C VAL A 368 -10.61 0.68 -3.93
N TYR A 369 -9.47 1.03 -3.34
CA TYR A 369 -9.18 2.36 -2.85
C TYR A 369 -8.22 3.06 -3.78
N LEU A 370 -8.55 4.31 -4.13
CA LEU A 370 -7.71 5.19 -4.93
C LEU A 370 -7.42 6.44 -4.12
N SER A 371 -6.19 6.92 -4.18
CA SER A 371 -5.86 8.25 -3.67
C SER A 371 -4.96 8.99 -4.63
N GLY A 372 -4.88 10.30 -4.42
CA GLY A 372 -3.96 11.13 -5.14
C GLY A 372 -4.35 12.58 -5.02
N MET A 373 -4.42 13.25 -6.15
CA MET A 373 -4.64 14.68 -6.24
C MET A 373 -5.62 14.98 -7.39
N GLY A 374 -6.75 15.60 -7.06
CA GLY A 374 -7.85 15.91 -7.96
C GLY A 374 -7.63 17.28 -8.59
N SER A 375 -7.88 17.42 -9.90
CA SER A 375 -7.50 18.61 -10.65
C SER A 375 -8.56 19.68 -10.76
N ALA A 376 -8.08 20.93 -10.68
CA ALA A 376 -8.58 22.05 -11.43
C ALA A 376 -7.46 22.59 -12.38
N LYS A 377 -7.49 22.22 -13.67
CA LYS A 377 -6.56 22.69 -14.75
C LYS A 377 -5.10 22.21 -14.65
N PHE A 378 -4.80 21.04 -15.20
CA PHE A 378 -3.42 20.66 -15.56
C PHE A 378 -3.15 20.96 -17.04
N ASN A 379 -2.13 21.78 -17.33
CA ASN A 379 -1.73 22.17 -18.68
C ASN A 379 -2.89 22.77 -19.50
N ASP A 380 -2.89 22.58 -20.83
CA ASP A 380 -3.95 22.99 -21.76
C ASP A 380 -5.13 22.00 -21.81
N LEU A 381 -5.23 21.06 -20.87
CA LEU A 381 -6.31 20.08 -20.87
C LEU A 381 -7.66 20.70 -20.44
N PRO A 382 -8.79 20.18 -20.96
CA PRO A 382 -10.11 20.60 -20.52
C PRO A 382 -10.27 20.44 -19.01
N TYR A 383 -10.84 21.45 -18.37
CA TYR A 383 -11.18 21.39 -16.95
C TYR A 383 -12.21 20.28 -16.69
N VAL A 384 -11.85 19.31 -15.84
CA VAL A 384 -12.74 18.26 -15.36
C VAL A 384 -12.65 18.23 -13.84
N ASN A 385 -13.78 18.42 -13.18
CA ASN A 385 -13.88 18.52 -11.72
C ASN A 385 -14.52 17.29 -11.07
N SER A 386 -14.59 16.16 -11.77
CA SER A 386 -15.11 14.93 -11.19
C SER A 386 -14.38 13.69 -11.67
N PHE A 387 -14.33 12.68 -10.80
CA PHE A 387 -13.77 11.36 -11.09
C PHE A 387 -14.62 10.27 -10.46
N VAL A 388 -15.11 9.34 -11.27
CA VAL A 388 -15.95 8.21 -10.82
C VAL A 388 -17.13 8.66 -9.95
N GLY A 389 -17.70 9.85 -10.23
CA GLY A 389 -18.83 10.40 -9.48
C GLY A 389 -18.47 11.18 -8.20
N LEU A 390 -17.21 11.26 -7.79
CA LEU A 390 -16.76 12.25 -6.81
C LEU A 390 -16.58 13.59 -7.51
N GLU A 391 -17.24 14.62 -7.01
CA GLU A 391 -17.00 16.01 -7.40
C GLU A 391 -15.90 16.60 -6.54
N PHE A 392 -14.85 17.15 -7.17
CA PHE A 392 -13.82 17.90 -6.48
C PHE A 392 -14.38 19.28 -6.12
N PRO A 393 -14.22 19.72 -4.85
CA PRO A 393 -14.67 21.05 -4.42
C PRO A 393 -14.10 22.15 -5.32
N GLU A 394 -14.98 23.03 -5.81
CA GLU A 394 -14.63 24.09 -6.77
C GLU A 394 -13.66 25.10 -6.13
N VAL A 395 -12.46 25.20 -6.67
CA VAL A 395 -11.51 26.26 -6.32
C VAL A 395 -10.72 26.67 -7.55
N ASN A 396 -10.37 27.95 -7.62
CA ASN A 396 -9.75 28.71 -8.72
C ASN A 396 -8.41 28.13 -9.27
N GLY A 397 -8.40 26.88 -9.74
CA GLY A 397 -7.19 26.18 -10.19
C GLY A 397 -6.45 25.38 -9.12
N ASP A 398 -7.02 25.20 -7.91
CA ASP A 398 -6.33 24.47 -6.84
C ASP A 398 -6.38 22.96 -7.06
N VAL A 399 -5.32 22.29 -6.65
CA VAL A 399 -5.18 20.85 -6.76
C VAL A 399 -5.26 20.23 -5.37
N LEU A 400 -6.24 19.35 -5.15
CA LEU A 400 -6.62 18.93 -3.80
C LEU A 400 -6.51 17.41 -3.61
N PRO A 401 -6.01 16.95 -2.46
CA PRO A 401 -5.91 15.53 -2.19
C PRO A 401 -7.30 14.88 -2.11
N TYR A 402 -7.42 13.66 -2.61
CA TYR A 402 -8.65 12.88 -2.57
C TYR A 402 -8.41 11.43 -2.14
N ILE A 403 -9.48 10.80 -1.65
CA ILE A 403 -9.56 9.36 -1.41
C ILE A 403 -10.92 8.87 -1.94
N LEU A 404 -10.91 7.77 -2.69
CA LEU A 404 -12.08 7.10 -3.24
C LEU A 404 -12.12 5.65 -2.77
N LYS A 405 -13.33 5.15 -2.53
CA LYS A 405 -13.61 3.72 -2.40
C LYS A 405 -14.58 3.28 -3.49
N LEU A 406 -14.18 2.30 -4.29
CA LEU A 406 -14.97 1.67 -5.33
C LEU A 406 -15.28 0.22 -4.96
N ASN A 407 -16.42 -0.29 -5.42
CA ASN A 407 -16.69 -1.73 -5.36
C ASN A 407 -15.94 -2.48 -6.49
N THR A 408 -16.05 -3.80 -6.51
CA THR A 408 -15.44 -4.67 -7.52
C THR A 408 -15.93 -4.41 -8.96
N LYS A 409 -17.03 -3.68 -9.17
CA LYS A 409 -17.54 -3.29 -10.49
C LYS A 409 -17.07 -1.89 -10.92
N GLY A 410 -16.17 -1.28 -10.14
CA GLY A 410 -15.68 0.09 -10.40
C GLY A 410 -16.71 1.17 -10.06
N GLN A 411 -17.75 0.87 -9.28
CA GLN A 411 -18.76 1.86 -8.91
C GLN A 411 -18.38 2.50 -7.58
N LEU A 412 -18.58 3.82 -7.48
CA LEU A 412 -18.30 4.58 -6.26
C LEU A 412 -19.17 4.09 -5.09
N LEU A 413 -18.51 3.77 -3.98
CA LEU A 413 -19.15 3.56 -2.68
C LEU A 413 -19.14 4.85 -1.88
N TRP A 414 -17.98 5.50 -1.80
CA TRP A 414 -17.84 6.84 -1.25
C TRP A 414 -16.57 7.51 -1.78
N GLY A 415 -16.54 8.84 -1.72
CA GLY A 415 -15.39 9.65 -2.07
C GLY A 415 -15.29 10.87 -1.15
N THR A 416 -14.07 11.29 -0.85
CA THR A 416 -13.79 12.43 0.01
C THR A 416 -12.57 13.18 -0.51
N ALA A 417 -12.57 14.50 -0.40
CA ALA A 417 -11.49 15.36 -0.86
C ALA A 417 -11.32 16.55 0.10
N ALA A 418 -10.10 17.06 0.21
CA ALA A 418 -9.83 18.28 0.93
C ALA A 418 -10.47 19.50 0.24
N LYS A 419 -10.50 20.63 0.96
CA LYS A 419 -10.96 21.94 0.48
C LYS A 419 -9.92 22.99 0.84
N SER A 420 -9.60 23.89 -0.09
CA SER A 420 -8.69 25.01 0.16
C SER A 420 -9.33 26.08 1.07
N LEU A 421 -8.55 26.65 2.00
CA LEU A 421 -8.96 27.85 2.77
C LEU A 421 -8.42 29.15 2.17
N SER A 422 -7.47 29.08 1.24
CA SER A 422 -6.85 30.26 0.64
C SER A 422 -7.38 30.52 -0.77
N SER A 423 -7.41 31.78 -1.18
CA SER A 423 -7.68 32.18 -2.57
C SER A 423 -6.43 32.11 -3.46
N THR A 424 -5.29 31.67 -2.92
CA THR A 424 -4.01 31.52 -3.61
C THR A 424 -3.78 30.06 -3.98
N THR A 425 -3.21 29.79 -5.15
CA THR A 425 -3.06 28.42 -5.66
C THR A 425 -2.18 27.56 -4.74
N SER A 426 -2.76 26.55 -4.10
CA SER A 426 -2.00 25.42 -3.52
C SER A 426 -1.60 24.51 -4.68
N VAL A 427 -0.30 24.43 -4.97
CA VAL A 427 0.18 23.77 -6.19
C VAL A 427 0.58 22.31 -5.94
N TYR A 428 0.60 21.81 -4.69
CA TYR A 428 1.35 20.57 -4.39
C TYR A 428 0.75 19.62 -3.32
N SER A 429 -0.55 19.73 -3.01
CA SER A 429 -1.19 18.88 -2.00
C SER A 429 -1.70 17.55 -2.58
N SER A 430 -1.36 16.42 -1.95
CA SER A 430 -1.66 15.08 -2.48
C SER A 430 -1.74 14.01 -1.38
N ALA A 431 -2.67 13.06 -1.52
CA ALA A 431 -2.74 11.85 -0.70
C ALA A 431 -1.96 10.72 -1.40
N ARG A 432 -0.74 10.45 -0.93
CA ARG A 432 0.30 9.72 -1.68
C ARG A 432 0.41 8.23 -1.38
N ALA A 433 -0.13 7.78 -0.24
CA ALA A 433 -0.06 6.39 0.19
C ALA A 433 -1.24 6.07 1.10
N LEU A 434 -1.69 4.81 1.08
CA LEU A 434 -2.83 4.32 1.86
C LEU A 434 -2.45 3.08 2.68
N ALA A 435 -3.02 2.93 3.85
CA ALA A 435 -3.04 1.68 4.62
C ALA A 435 -4.37 1.55 5.38
N PHE A 436 -4.58 0.41 6.04
CA PHE A 436 -5.84 0.11 6.71
C PHE A 436 -5.59 -0.27 8.17
N THR A 437 -6.34 0.35 9.06
CA THR A 437 -6.62 -0.23 10.38
C THR A 437 -7.89 -1.09 10.27
N ALA A 438 -8.32 -1.69 11.37
CA ALA A 438 -9.56 -2.46 11.43
C ALA A 438 -10.80 -1.65 11.04
N SER A 439 -10.84 -0.35 11.37
CA SER A 439 -12.01 0.52 11.16
C SER A 439 -11.76 1.72 10.25
N GLU A 440 -10.50 2.03 9.94
CA GLU A 440 -10.13 3.24 9.21
C GLU A 440 -9.25 2.96 8.00
N VAL A 441 -9.38 3.82 7.00
CA VAL A 441 -8.36 4.04 5.99
C VAL A 441 -7.44 5.12 6.53
N VAL A 442 -6.13 4.87 6.53
CA VAL A 442 -5.13 5.86 6.90
C VAL A 442 -4.37 6.29 5.66
N ALA A 443 -4.16 7.59 5.50
CA ALA A 443 -3.52 8.15 4.33
C ALA A 443 -2.31 8.99 4.73
N GLY A 444 -1.21 8.82 4.00
CA GLY A 444 -0.10 9.77 4.02
C GLY A 444 -0.42 10.93 3.07
N ILE A 445 -0.56 12.12 3.62
CA ILE A 445 -1.03 13.31 2.89
C ILE A 445 0.03 14.40 3.01
N THR A 446 0.23 15.14 1.93
CA THR A 446 0.96 16.42 1.95
C THR A 446 -0.09 17.53 1.80
N MET A 447 -0.16 18.45 2.76
CA MET A 447 -1.15 19.53 2.81
C MET A 447 -0.52 20.86 3.25
N ASP A 448 -1.04 21.96 2.74
CA ASP A 448 -0.77 23.33 3.16
C ASP A 448 -1.97 23.89 3.95
N THR A 449 -2.69 24.89 3.44
CA THR A 449 -3.78 25.57 4.16
C THR A 449 -5.15 24.94 3.91
N GLU A 450 -5.20 23.67 3.50
CA GLU A 450 -6.48 23.00 3.27
C GLU A 450 -7.16 22.53 4.57
N LEU A 451 -8.44 22.19 4.45
CA LEU A 451 -9.22 21.49 5.46
C LEU A 451 -9.76 20.18 4.88
N TRP A 452 -9.95 19.17 5.71
CA TRP A 452 -10.64 17.94 5.33
C TRP A 452 -11.90 17.76 6.18
N GLY A 453 -13.06 17.83 5.53
CA GLY A 453 -14.34 17.86 6.23
C GLY A 453 -14.52 19.14 7.04
N THR A 454 -14.35 19.07 8.36
CA THR A 454 -14.38 20.23 9.28
C THR A 454 -13.04 20.46 9.99
N ILE A 455 -12.04 19.60 9.73
CA ILE A 455 -10.73 19.63 10.39
C ILE A 455 -9.77 20.43 9.51
N ALA A 456 -9.27 21.57 10.01
CA ALA A 456 -8.27 22.37 9.33
C ALA A 456 -6.85 21.77 9.48
N SER A 457 -5.96 22.03 8.52
CA SER A 457 -4.54 21.65 8.59
C SER A 457 -3.79 22.27 9.78
N GLY A 458 -4.30 23.38 10.32
CA GLY A 458 -3.64 24.13 11.39
C GLY A 458 -2.52 25.05 10.90
N MET A 459 -2.42 25.31 9.59
CA MET A 459 -1.57 26.35 9.00
C MET A 459 -2.32 27.67 8.84
N ILE A 460 -1.58 28.79 8.87
CA ILE A 460 -2.11 30.14 8.67
C ILE A 460 -1.86 30.58 7.21
N PRO A 461 -2.88 31.05 6.48
CA PRO A 461 -2.72 31.55 5.11
C PRO A 461 -1.71 32.70 4.98
N ASN A 462 -0.92 32.70 3.90
CA ASN A 462 0.02 33.76 3.47
C ASN A 462 1.33 33.93 4.27
N ASP A 463 1.69 32.97 5.13
CA ASP A 463 2.95 33.01 5.90
C ASP A 463 4.17 32.41 5.14
N GLY A 464 4.03 32.10 3.84
CA GLY A 464 5.09 31.49 3.03
C GLY A 464 5.39 30.03 3.39
N TYR A 465 4.43 29.32 4.01
CA TYR A 465 4.52 27.88 4.21
C TYR A 465 4.51 27.15 2.86
N LEU A 466 5.26 26.05 2.83
CA LEU A 466 5.13 25.02 1.82
C LEU A 466 4.48 23.80 2.50
N PRO A 467 3.88 22.86 1.76
CA PRO A 467 3.10 21.78 2.35
C PRO A 467 3.88 20.94 3.37
N ASP A 468 3.25 20.61 4.49
CA ASP A 468 3.77 19.71 5.52
C ASP A 468 3.25 18.27 5.30
N PRO A 469 3.89 17.25 5.91
CA PRO A 469 3.38 15.89 5.97
C PRO A 469 2.28 15.74 7.04
N TYR A 470 1.23 14.98 6.70
CA TYR A 470 0.08 14.66 7.56
C TYR A 470 -0.29 13.19 7.47
N VAL A 471 -0.72 12.62 8.59
CA VAL A 471 -1.48 11.36 8.61
C VAL A 471 -2.97 11.68 8.72
N GLY A 472 -3.74 11.37 7.69
CA GLY A 472 -5.19 11.44 7.74
C GLY A 472 -5.80 10.09 8.12
N ARG A 473 -6.79 10.10 9.01
CA ARG A 473 -7.55 8.92 9.45
C ARG A 473 -9.00 9.07 9.03
N PHE A 474 -9.51 8.13 8.25
CA PHE A 474 -10.83 8.19 7.63
C PHE A 474 -11.64 6.94 7.96
N ASP A 475 -12.90 7.10 8.33
CA ASP A 475 -13.81 5.98 8.57
C ASP A 475 -13.97 5.12 7.30
N LYS A 476 -13.74 3.81 7.42
CA LYS A 476 -13.69 2.90 6.26
C LYS A 476 -15.04 2.72 5.56
N ILE A 477 -16.15 2.98 6.27
CA ILE A 477 -17.53 2.82 5.78
C ILE A 477 -18.02 4.09 5.09
N THR A 478 -17.74 5.26 5.67
CA THR A 478 -18.34 6.54 5.27
C THR A 478 -17.38 7.47 4.54
N GLY A 479 -16.07 7.26 4.67
CA GLY A 479 -15.05 8.20 4.17
C GLY A 479 -14.94 9.49 5.00
N HIS A 480 -15.59 9.56 6.17
CA HIS A 480 -15.52 10.70 7.06
C HIS A 480 -14.10 10.85 7.64
N CYS A 481 -13.54 12.07 7.61
CA CYS A 481 -12.23 12.35 8.21
C CYS A 481 -12.36 12.45 9.73
N ASN A 482 -11.77 11.49 10.45
CA ASN A 482 -11.80 11.42 11.91
C ASN A 482 -10.70 12.27 12.55
N ALA A 483 -9.51 12.30 11.93
CA ALA A 483 -8.36 13.06 12.43
C ALA A 483 -7.34 13.39 11.34
N LEU A 484 -6.61 14.49 11.53
CA LEU A 484 -5.40 14.85 10.80
C LEU A 484 -4.26 15.03 11.80
N HIS A 485 -3.18 14.26 11.66
CA HIS A 485 -1.98 14.37 12.49
C HIS A 485 -0.86 15.01 11.70
N ARG A 486 -0.61 16.30 11.96
CA ARG A 486 0.47 17.07 11.31
C ARG A 486 1.84 16.65 11.84
N ILE A 487 2.81 16.49 10.95
CA ILE A 487 4.23 16.50 11.29
C ILE A 487 4.74 17.91 11.02
N LYS A 488 4.74 18.75 12.05
CA LYS A 488 4.96 20.19 11.89
C LYS A 488 6.41 20.50 11.46
N GLY A 489 6.55 21.24 10.36
CA GLY A 489 7.81 21.84 9.90
C GLY A 489 7.84 23.37 10.02
N PRO A 490 9.01 24.01 9.82
CA PRO A 490 9.12 25.45 9.63
C PRO A 490 8.63 25.86 8.22
N SER A 491 8.27 27.13 8.05
CA SER A 491 7.88 27.68 6.74
C SER A 491 9.00 27.57 5.70
N GLY A 492 8.62 27.35 4.43
CA GLY A 492 9.55 27.43 3.29
C GLY A 492 10.21 26.11 2.87
N TYR A 493 9.80 24.96 3.40
CA TYR A 493 10.33 23.64 3.05
C TYR A 493 9.24 22.69 2.54
N HIS A 494 9.53 21.99 1.44
CA HIS A 494 8.65 20.95 0.90
C HIS A 494 8.98 19.61 1.56
N ASP A 495 8.19 19.26 2.57
CA ASP A 495 8.33 17.99 3.29
C ASP A 495 7.10 17.11 2.96
N GLY A 496 7.25 15.79 2.91
CA GLY A 496 6.12 14.96 2.48
C GLY A 496 6.21 13.49 2.83
N LEU A 497 5.03 12.88 3.00
CA LEU A 497 4.89 11.44 3.16
C LEU A 497 4.81 10.76 1.79
N THR A 498 5.48 9.62 1.71
CA THR A 498 5.54 8.77 0.51
C THR A 498 5.19 7.33 0.79
N ALA A 499 5.30 6.90 2.06
CA ALA A 499 4.98 5.54 2.49
C ALA A 499 4.21 5.54 3.82
N ILE A 500 3.30 4.58 3.96
CA ILE A 500 2.50 4.35 5.17
C ILE A 500 2.20 2.86 5.33
N ALA A 501 2.27 2.37 6.57
CA ALA A 501 1.89 1.02 6.95
C ALA A 501 1.19 1.03 8.31
N VAL A 502 0.43 -0.01 8.60
CA VAL A 502 -0.24 -0.20 9.89
C VAL A 502 0.30 -1.49 10.51
N ASP A 503 0.77 -1.40 11.75
CA ASP A 503 1.26 -2.56 12.50
C ASP A 503 0.09 -3.39 13.06
N ARG A 504 0.38 -4.58 13.59
CA ARG A 504 -0.66 -5.47 14.14
C ARG A 504 -1.43 -4.80 15.28
N ASP A 505 -0.75 -3.93 16.01
CA ASP A 505 -1.28 -3.18 17.14
C ASP A 505 -2.08 -1.94 16.71
N GLN A 506 -2.41 -1.81 15.41
CA GLN A 506 -3.15 -0.69 14.83
C GLN A 506 -2.41 0.65 14.91
N ASN A 507 -1.11 0.66 15.17
CA ASN A 507 -0.29 1.86 15.08
C ASN A 507 0.10 2.12 13.63
N ILE A 508 0.43 3.36 13.34
CA ILE A 508 0.69 3.84 11.98
C ILE A 508 2.17 4.17 11.86
N LEU A 509 2.84 3.53 10.92
CA LEU A 509 4.22 3.80 10.53
C LEU A 509 4.19 4.63 9.26
N VAL A 510 4.98 5.69 9.22
CA VAL A 510 5.08 6.59 8.08
C VAL A 510 6.52 6.80 7.67
N GLY A 511 6.72 7.02 6.38
CA GLY A 511 8.03 7.34 5.80
C GLY A 511 7.89 8.42 4.74
N GLY A 512 8.95 9.19 4.57
CA GLY A 512 8.93 10.37 3.71
C GLY A 512 10.30 10.97 3.47
N HIS A 513 10.27 12.19 2.97
CA HIS A 513 11.41 13.06 2.77
C HIS A 513 11.19 14.37 3.50
N PHE A 514 12.30 15.04 3.86
CA PHE A 514 12.26 16.33 4.50
C PHE A 514 13.54 17.13 4.26
N SER A 515 13.39 18.42 3.93
CA SER A 515 14.49 19.38 3.82
C SER A 515 14.55 20.33 5.02
N GLY A 516 13.41 20.48 5.70
CA GLY A 516 13.26 21.32 6.89
C GLY A 516 13.63 20.59 8.18
N SER A 517 13.20 21.14 9.31
CA SER A 517 13.11 20.34 10.55
C SER A 517 11.70 19.79 10.68
N LEU A 518 11.55 18.57 11.18
CA LEU A 518 10.24 17.99 11.46
C LEU A 518 9.98 17.89 12.97
N PHE A 519 8.71 17.67 13.33
CA PHE A 519 8.26 17.55 14.72
C PHE A 519 8.57 18.80 15.55
N VAL A 520 8.46 19.98 14.93
CA VAL A 520 8.66 21.26 15.62
C VAL A 520 7.56 21.43 16.67
N ASP A 521 7.96 21.65 17.93
CA ASP A 521 7.06 21.80 19.08
C ASP A 521 6.16 20.59 19.40
N ASP A 522 6.50 19.38 18.93
CA ASP A 522 5.77 18.19 19.34
C ASP A 522 6.04 17.86 20.83
N PRO A 523 5.01 17.59 21.65
CA PRO A 523 5.21 17.33 23.08
C PRO A 523 5.67 15.90 23.41
N HIS A 524 5.65 14.98 22.44
CA HIS A 524 5.93 13.55 22.67
C HIS A 524 7.27 13.10 22.09
N VAL A 525 7.73 13.70 20.99
CA VAL A 525 9.01 13.38 20.34
C VAL A 525 9.89 14.62 20.17
N PRO A 526 11.23 14.48 20.21
CA PRO A 526 12.12 15.62 20.01
C PRO A 526 12.00 16.17 18.58
N ARG A 527 12.40 17.42 18.37
CA ARG A 527 12.55 17.97 17.02
C ARG A 527 13.57 17.17 16.21
N MET A 528 13.24 16.86 14.96
CA MET A 528 14.15 16.27 13.98
C MET A 528 14.80 17.37 13.13
N THR A 529 16.10 17.25 12.86
CA THR A 529 16.83 18.15 11.95
C THR A 529 17.45 17.36 10.80
N PRO A 530 17.74 17.99 9.66
CA PRO A 530 18.52 17.36 8.59
C PRO A 530 19.87 16.86 9.11
N ILE A 531 20.45 15.89 8.43
CA ILE A 531 21.82 15.39 8.65
C ILE A 531 22.79 16.49 8.24
N PHE A 532 22.56 17.10 7.08
CA PHE A 532 23.34 18.24 6.58
C PHE A 532 22.41 19.35 6.09
N TYR A 533 22.74 20.60 6.45
CA TYR A 533 22.01 21.79 5.99
C TYR A 533 22.48 22.19 4.58
N SER A 534 22.26 21.31 3.61
CA SER A 534 22.56 21.52 2.18
C SER A 534 21.37 22.11 1.41
N GLY A 535 20.17 22.12 2.01
CA GLY A 535 18.91 22.56 1.39
C GLY A 535 18.19 21.47 0.60
N ILE A 536 18.62 20.22 0.73
CA ILE A 536 18.16 19.08 -0.07
C ILE A 536 17.53 18.04 0.87
N PRO A 537 16.50 17.28 0.44
CA PRO A 537 15.79 16.39 1.34
C PRO A 537 16.65 15.20 1.80
N ASP A 538 16.65 14.96 3.11
CA ASP A 538 16.94 13.68 3.75
C ASP A 538 15.65 12.84 3.80
N PHE A 539 15.73 11.57 4.20
CA PHE A 539 14.55 10.76 4.49
C PHE A 539 14.27 10.58 5.98
N PHE A 540 13.00 10.30 6.31
CA PHE A 540 12.59 9.99 7.67
C PHE A 540 11.60 8.83 7.75
N VAL A 541 11.53 8.24 8.94
CA VAL A 541 10.53 7.25 9.35
C VAL A 541 10.01 7.64 10.73
N ALA A 542 8.71 7.50 10.98
CA ALA A 542 8.13 7.78 12.28
C ALA A 542 6.97 6.84 12.62
N LYS A 543 6.70 6.68 13.91
CA LYS A 543 5.58 5.90 14.44
C LYS A 543 4.58 6.79 15.17
N LEU A 544 3.35 6.78 14.69
CA LEU A 544 2.18 7.36 15.33
C LEU A 544 1.39 6.21 15.98
N ALA A 545 1.22 6.22 17.30
CA ALA A 545 0.69 5.08 18.02
C ALA A 545 -0.37 5.48 19.06
N ALA A 546 -1.40 4.65 19.16
CA ALA A 546 -2.31 4.65 20.31
C ALA A 546 -1.92 3.57 21.34
N TRP A 547 -1.10 2.60 20.95
CA TRP A 547 -0.75 1.43 21.74
C TRP A 547 0.75 1.22 21.78
N ASN A 548 1.30 0.68 22.88
CA ASN A 548 2.71 0.27 22.82
C ASN A 548 2.84 -1.01 22.00
N CYS A 549 4.06 -1.31 21.56
CA CYS A 549 4.33 -2.50 20.79
C CYS A 549 3.91 -3.76 21.56
N GLY A 550 3.14 -4.62 20.89
CA GLY A 550 2.63 -5.88 21.43
C GLY A 550 1.48 -5.73 22.43
N GLU A 551 1.08 -4.51 22.80
CA GLU A 551 0.02 -4.29 23.80
C GLU A 551 -1.38 -4.36 23.21
N ASN A 552 -1.56 -3.86 21.98
CA ASN A 552 -2.81 -4.05 21.26
C ASN A 552 -2.80 -5.41 20.59
N MET A 553 -2.74 -6.43 21.45
CA MET A 553 -3.41 -7.69 21.15
C MET A 553 -4.93 -7.46 21.19
N SER A 554 -5.45 -6.53 20.38
CA SER A 554 -6.53 -6.96 19.51
C SER A 554 -5.89 -8.04 18.66
N THR A 555 -5.92 -9.26 19.22
CA THR A 555 -6.23 -10.40 18.41
C THR A 555 -7.22 -9.86 17.36
N PRO A 556 -6.98 -9.97 16.04
CA PRO A 556 -8.04 -10.64 15.35
C PRO A 556 -8.16 -11.88 16.22
N THR A 557 -9.24 -11.99 16.99
CA THR A 557 -9.78 -13.31 17.10
C THR A 557 -9.89 -13.71 15.63
N PHE A 558 -8.87 -14.40 15.12
CA PHE A 558 -9.09 -15.72 14.64
C PHE A 558 -10.10 -16.29 15.64
N LYS A 559 -11.38 -16.09 15.31
CA LYS A 559 -12.35 -17.15 15.47
C LYS A 559 -11.77 -18.32 14.66
N THR A 560 -10.71 -18.93 15.17
CA THR A 560 -10.34 -20.32 14.90
C THR A 560 -11.17 -21.24 15.78
N ILE A 561 -12.33 -20.75 16.21
CA ILE A 561 -13.56 -21.53 16.23
C ILE A 561 -14.57 -20.66 15.47
N GLU A 562 -14.91 -21.04 14.24
CA GLU A 562 -16.11 -20.53 13.58
C GLU A 562 -17.30 -20.92 14.49
N GLU A 563 -17.70 -20.02 15.40
CA GLU A 563 -18.82 -20.27 16.30
C GLU A 563 -20.13 -20.25 15.50
N VAL A 564 -20.47 -21.40 14.93
CA VAL A 564 -21.84 -21.72 14.53
C VAL A 564 -22.61 -22.06 15.80
N VAL A 565 -23.38 -21.10 16.30
CA VAL A 565 -24.25 -21.32 17.46
C VAL A 565 -25.58 -21.91 16.98
N LEU A 566 -25.88 -23.14 17.40
CA LEU A 566 -27.12 -23.82 17.05
C LEU A 566 -28.25 -23.50 18.02
N TYR A 567 -29.44 -23.19 17.49
CA TYR A 567 -30.63 -22.97 18.31
C TYR A 567 -31.92 -23.40 17.58
N PRO A 568 -32.94 -23.92 18.29
CA PRO A 568 -32.82 -24.44 19.65
C PRO A 568 -31.95 -25.70 19.66
N ASN A 569 -31.14 -25.86 20.70
CA ASN A 569 -30.41 -27.09 20.98
C ASN A 569 -30.54 -27.36 22.49
N PRO A 570 -31.41 -28.29 22.92
CA PRO A 570 -32.01 -29.37 22.13
C PRO A 570 -33.15 -28.93 21.20
N THR A 571 -33.33 -29.62 20.07
CA THR A 571 -34.44 -29.42 19.12
C THR A 571 -35.39 -30.63 19.08
N SER A 572 -36.65 -30.41 18.68
CA SER A 572 -37.64 -31.46 18.40
C SER A 572 -38.12 -31.46 16.93
N ASP A 573 -37.63 -30.53 16.12
CA ASP A 573 -37.95 -30.44 14.69
C ASP A 573 -36.79 -29.80 13.93
N LYS A 574 -36.68 -28.47 13.95
CA LYS A 574 -35.65 -27.74 13.19
C LYS A 574 -34.54 -27.21 14.07
N VAL A 575 -33.34 -27.14 13.51
CA VAL A 575 -32.22 -26.41 14.08
C VAL A 575 -31.84 -25.27 13.14
N TYR A 576 -31.65 -24.09 13.74
CA TYR A 576 -31.17 -22.86 13.12
C TYR A 576 -29.74 -22.59 13.59
N TRP A 577 -29.06 -21.68 12.91
CA TRP A 577 -27.75 -21.22 13.35
C TRP A 577 -27.53 -19.74 13.09
N GLN A 578 -26.60 -19.16 13.85
CA GLN A 578 -26.05 -17.85 13.57
C GLN A 578 -24.60 -18.02 13.08
N SER A 579 -24.28 -17.38 11.96
CA SER A 579 -22.97 -17.49 11.30
C SER A 579 -22.74 -16.28 10.41
N ASP A 580 -21.50 -15.79 10.38
CA ASP A 580 -21.04 -14.72 9.47
C ASP A 580 -20.74 -15.28 8.05
N ARG A 581 -20.69 -16.62 7.92
CA ARG A 581 -20.48 -17.37 6.66
C ARG A 581 -21.79 -17.96 6.13
N LEU A 582 -21.95 -17.97 4.80
CA LEU A 582 -23.04 -18.65 4.09
C LEU A 582 -22.69 -20.13 3.87
N TRP A 583 -23.54 -21.02 4.37
CA TRP A 583 -23.37 -22.48 4.23
C TRP A 583 -24.22 -23.02 3.08
N LYS A 584 -23.70 -24.02 2.36
CA LYS A 584 -24.35 -24.58 1.16
C LYS A 584 -24.89 -26.00 1.37
N TYR A 585 -24.20 -26.82 2.16
CA TYR A 585 -24.58 -28.20 2.42
C TYR A 585 -24.57 -28.51 3.92
N TYR A 586 -25.33 -29.52 4.31
CA TYR A 586 -25.24 -30.10 5.64
C TYR A 586 -25.13 -31.62 5.58
N GLU A 587 -24.51 -32.18 6.61
CA GLU A 587 -24.45 -33.62 6.89
C GLU A 587 -24.71 -33.84 8.39
N VAL A 588 -25.51 -34.83 8.75
CA VAL A 588 -25.77 -35.22 10.15
C VAL A 588 -25.22 -36.60 10.38
N TYR A 589 -24.42 -36.75 11.43
CA TYR A 589 -23.77 -38.00 11.82
C TYR A 589 -24.34 -38.53 13.12
N ASP A 590 -24.48 -39.85 13.21
CA ASP A 590 -24.62 -40.52 14.51
C ASP A 590 -23.27 -40.62 15.25
N LEU A 591 -23.29 -41.12 16.49
CA LEU A 591 -22.09 -41.26 17.32
C LEU A 591 -21.10 -42.32 16.80
N GLN A 592 -21.48 -43.12 15.79
CA GLN A 592 -20.60 -44.06 15.09
C GLN A 592 -20.06 -43.47 13.78
N ALA A 593 -20.22 -42.15 13.57
CA ALA A 593 -19.80 -41.41 12.38
C ALA A 593 -20.46 -41.87 11.08
N ARG A 594 -21.66 -42.47 11.15
CA ARG A 594 -22.47 -42.77 9.96
C ARG A 594 -23.35 -41.57 9.62
N ILE A 595 -23.42 -41.21 8.34
CA ILE A 595 -24.30 -40.14 7.86
C ILE A 595 -25.75 -40.63 7.93
N VAL A 596 -26.58 -39.94 8.73
CA VAL A 596 -28.01 -40.22 8.91
C VAL A 596 -28.91 -39.21 8.19
N ALA A 597 -28.40 -38.04 7.83
CA ALA A 597 -29.08 -37.07 6.97
C ALA A 597 -28.06 -36.21 6.22
N LYS A 598 -28.40 -35.71 5.02
CA LYS A 598 -27.60 -34.71 4.29
C LYS A 598 -28.46 -33.96 3.28
N GLY A 599 -28.06 -32.75 2.90
CA GLY A 599 -28.79 -31.99 1.89
C GLY A 599 -28.20 -30.62 1.61
N HIS A 600 -28.88 -29.87 0.73
CA HIS A 600 -28.57 -28.49 0.41
C HIS A 600 -29.28 -27.52 1.37
N ILE A 601 -28.60 -26.43 1.69
CA ILE A 601 -29.09 -25.35 2.54
C ILE A 601 -29.62 -24.23 1.63
N GLN A 602 -30.92 -23.95 1.73
CA GLN A 602 -31.58 -22.83 1.04
C GLN A 602 -31.88 -21.66 2.00
N LEU A 603 -32.10 -21.99 3.28
CA LEU A 603 -32.33 -21.08 4.39
C LEU A 603 -31.41 -21.52 5.54
N GLN A 604 -31.11 -20.65 6.51
CA GLN A 604 -30.27 -21.00 7.68
C GLN A 604 -31.01 -21.92 8.68
N GLU A 605 -31.56 -23.03 8.20
CA GLU A 605 -32.26 -24.06 8.97
C GLU A 605 -32.07 -25.46 8.37
N VAL A 606 -32.13 -26.49 9.23
CA VAL A 606 -32.22 -27.91 8.85
C VAL A 606 -33.32 -28.58 9.69
N SER A 607 -34.21 -29.32 9.05
CA SER A 607 -35.19 -30.17 9.76
C SER A 607 -34.60 -31.54 10.09
N LEU A 608 -34.77 -31.92 11.35
CA LEU A 608 -34.31 -33.13 11.99
C LEU A 608 -35.46 -33.94 12.59
N ALA A 609 -36.72 -33.58 12.31
CA ALA A 609 -37.92 -34.23 12.82
C ALA A 609 -38.01 -35.74 12.47
N HIS A 610 -37.25 -36.20 11.48
CA HIS A 610 -37.18 -37.60 11.06
C HIS A 610 -36.16 -38.43 11.85
N LEU A 611 -35.34 -37.81 12.70
CA LEU A 611 -34.35 -38.49 13.54
C LEU A 611 -34.97 -38.89 14.89
N ALA A 612 -34.51 -40.02 15.44
CA ALA A 612 -34.90 -40.44 16.77
C ALA A 612 -34.27 -39.55 17.85
N SER A 613 -34.85 -39.54 19.06
CA SER A 613 -34.28 -38.82 20.21
C SER A 613 -32.86 -39.31 20.51
N GLY A 614 -31.89 -38.40 20.56
CA GLY A 614 -30.49 -38.78 20.67
C GLY A 614 -29.50 -37.65 20.42
N GLN A 615 -28.21 -37.97 20.54
CA GLN A 615 -27.11 -37.05 20.23
C GLN A 615 -26.58 -37.30 18.82
N TYR A 616 -26.42 -36.23 18.07
CA TYR A 616 -25.89 -36.25 16.71
C TYR A 616 -24.83 -35.14 16.52
N ILE A 617 -24.08 -35.22 15.43
CA ILE A 617 -23.15 -34.17 14.99
C ILE A 617 -23.69 -33.59 13.67
N LEU A 618 -24.02 -32.30 13.66
CA LEU A 618 -24.34 -31.56 12.45
C LEU A 618 -23.07 -30.96 11.89
N ALA A 619 -22.76 -31.25 10.62
CA ALA A 619 -21.72 -30.59 9.87
C ALA A 619 -22.31 -29.66 8.82
N LEU A 620 -21.78 -28.44 8.71
CA LEU A 620 -22.12 -27.48 7.66
C LEU A 620 -20.91 -27.32 6.74
N LEU A 621 -21.17 -27.27 5.42
CA LEU A 621 -20.14 -27.15 4.39
C LEU A 621 -20.46 -26.00 3.42
N ASP A 622 -19.44 -25.26 2.99
CA ASP A 622 -19.59 -24.13 2.06
C ASP A 622 -19.19 -24.48 0.60
N TYR A 623 -19.00 -23.45 -0.25
CA TYR A 623 -18.62 -23.60 -1.66
C TYR A 623 -17.15 -24.00 -1.85
N ASP A 624 -16.29 -23.68 -0.88
CA ASP A 624 -14.84 -23.88 -0.94
C ASP A 624 -14.41 -25.18 -0.24
N GLY A 625 -15.38 -25.97 0.23
CA GLY A 625 -15.15 -27.22 0.94
C GLY A 625 -14.79 -27.05 2.42
N HIS A 626 -14.93 -25.84 2.96
CA HIS A 626 -14.78 -25.60 4.39
C HIS A 626 -15.90 -26.30 5.15
N LYS A 627 -15.57 -26.93 6.29
CA LYS A 627 -16.50 -27.76 7.07
C LYS A 627 -16.39 -27.42 8.55
N VAL A 628 -17.52 -27.06 9.17
CA VAL A 628 -17.65 -26.90 10.63
C VAL A 628 -18.59 -27.95 11.18
N THR A 629 -18.36 -28.40 12.42
CA THR A 629 -19.20 -29.41 13.08
C THR A 629 -19.68 -28.94 14.44
N GLN A 630 -20.92 -29.25 14.77
CA GLN A 630 -21.58 -28.87 16.02
C GLN A 630 -22.42 -30.02 16.55
N LYS A 631 -22.38 -30.20 17.87
CA LYS A 631 -23.18 -31.23 18.55
C LYS A 631 -24.63 -30.77 18.69
N ILE A 632 -25.56 -31.64 18.35
CA ILE A 632 -27.01 -31.41 18.51
C ILE A 632 -27.65 -32.50 19.36
N LEU A 633 -28.65 -32.10 20.16
CA LEU A 633 -29.53 -33.01 20.87
C LEU A 633 -30.92 -32.95 20.25
N VAL A 634 -31.40 -34.08 19.73
CA VAL A 634 -32.77 -34.27 19.24
C VAL A 634 -33.60 -34.86 20.39
N LYS A 635 -34.75 -34.25 20.69
CA LYS A 635 -35.67 -34.67 21.76
C LYS A 635 -36.74 -35.62 21.28
#